data_AF-A0A2P2K9D3-F1
#
_entry.id   AF-A0A2P2K9D3-F1
#
_cell.length_a   1.000
_cell.length_b   1.000
_cell.length_c   1.000
_cell.angle_alpha   90.00
_cell.angle_beta   90.00
_cell.angle_gamma   90.00
#
_symmetry.space_group_name_H-M   'P 1'
#
loop_
_entity.id
_entity.type
_entity.pdbx_description
1 polymer ?
#
loop_
_entity_poly.entity_id
_entity_poly.type
_entity_poly.pdbx_seq_one_letter_code
_entity_poly.pdbx_strand_id
1 'polypeptide(L)'
;MLLAAAVQLQCKVLDLGIARDEEEELEKVLDKAFSSGIHILLTSGGVSMGDRDLVKPLLNKRGTLHFNKICMKPGKPLMFAEINSKPADNVGTEKILAFGLPGNPVSCLVCFHLFVVPAIRLLAGWANPHHLRVQARLQQPIKTDPIRPEFHRATIRWNTNDGSGNPGFVAESTGHQISSRLLSMKSANALLELPATGNLIPAGISVWVIVISDLSSAVVAENGVSDSPPLQHGKSSTKTTSDGLEQTEFRVAVLTVSDTVASGVGPDRSGPRAVSVVNSSSEKLGGAKVVSMAVVPDDVGKIKGVLQRWSDIDGMDLILTLGGTGFTPRDVTPEATKEVIEKETPGLLYVMMQESLKVTPFAMLSRSAAGIRGSTLIINMPGNPNAVAECMEALLPALKHALKQIKGDKREKHPRHIPHGEAAPVDTWERSYKLASRNAMEPSCSCSH
;
A
#
# COMPACT_ATOMS: atom_id res chain seq x y z
N MET A 1 -13.23 4.39 4.64
CA MET A 1 -12.50 5.67 4.45
C MET A 1 -13.47 6.83 4.30
N LEU A 2 -14.31 6.87 3.27
CA LEU A 2 -15.29 7.95 3.06
C LEU A 2 -16.27 8.13 4.23
N LEU A 3 -16.77 7.03 4.81
CA LEU A 3 -17.62 7.08 6.01
C LEU A 3 -16.96 7.85 7.15
N ALA A 4 -15.70 7.54 7.46
CA ALA A 4 -14.94 8.23 8.50
C ALA A 4 -14.72 9.71 8.17
N ALA A 5 -14.42 10.04 6.91
CA ALA A 5 -14.22 11.41 6.46
C ALA A 5 -15.52 12.24 6.55
N ALA A 6 -16.67 11.64 6.22
CA ALA A 6 -17.98 12.29 6.37
C ALA A 6 -18.36 12.48 7.85
N VAL A 7 -18.05 11.50 8.71
CA VAL A 7 -18.26 11.62 10.17
C VAL A 7 -17.40 12.74 10.77
N GLN A 8 -16.16 12.92 10.31
CA GLN A 8 -15.32 14.05 10.73
C GLN A 8 -15.92 15.43 10.38
N LEU A 9 -16.77 15.49 9.36
CA LEU A 9 -17.52 16.69 8.97
C LEU A 9 -18.90 16.77 9.65
N GLN A 10 -19.16 15.92 10.66
CA GLN A 10 -20.41 15.88 11.42
C GLN A 10 -21.66 15.62 10.56
N CYS A 11 -21.48 14.96 9.40
CA CYS A 11 -22.60 14.59 8.54
C CYS A 11 -23.32 13.34 9.07
N LYS A 12 -24.64 13.28 8.91
CA LYS A 12 -25.39 12.03 9.05
C LYS A 12 -25.12 11.16 7.82
N VAL A 13 -24.62 9.94 8.04
CA VAL A 13 -24.21 9.03 6.96
C VAL A 13 -25.18 7.88 6.83
N LEU A 14 -25.68 7.64 5.61
CA LEU A 14 -26.40 6.43 5.21
C LEU A 14 -25.43 5.53 4.44
N ASP A 15 -25.00 4.44 5.06
CA ASP A 15 -24.16 3.44 4.40
C ASP A 15 -25.03 2.49 3.56
N LEU A 16 -24.78 2.46 2.25
CA LEU A 16 -25.49 1.62 1.28
C LEU A 16 -24.72 0.34 0.95
N GLY A 17 -23.53 0.13 1.52
CA GLY A 17 -22.72 -1.06 1.31
C GLY A 17 -22.05 -1.12 -0.06
N ILE A 18 -21.72 -2.35 -0.48
CA ILE A 18 -21.06 -2.64 -1.75
C ILE A 18 -22.15 -3.07 -2.75
N ALA A 19 -22.29 -2.32 -3.85
CA ALA A 19 -23.11 -2.72 -4.99
C ALA A 19 -22.24 -3.47 -6.00
N ARG A 20 -22.78 -4.53 -6.62
CA ARG A 20 -22.12 -5.21 -7.75
C ARG A 20 -22.17 -4.34 -9.01
N ASP A 21 -21.27 -4.63 -9.94
CA ASP A 21 -21.22 -4.00 -11.27
C ASP A 21 -22.32 -4.57 -12.20
N GLU A 22 -23.57 -4.54 -11.73
CA GLU A 22 -24.78 -4.98 -12.44
C GLU A 22 -25.79 -3.83 -12.46
N GLU A 23 -26.36 -3.53 -13.63
CA GLU A 23 -27.20 -2.33 -13.81
C GLU A 23 -28.43 -2.34 -12.89
N GLU A 24 -29.13 -3.47 -12.82
CA GLU A 24 -30.32 -3.63 -11.98
C GLU A 24 -30.03 -3.49 -10.48
N GLU A 25 -28.89 -4.00 -10.01
CA GLU A 25 -28.50 -3.91 -8.60
C GLU A 25 -28.14 -2.47 -8.23
N LEU A 26 -27.36 -1.81 -9.09
CA LEU A 26 -26.94 -0.42 -8.87
C LEU A 26 -28.14 0.53 -8.95
N GLU A 27 -29.09 0.32 -9.87
CA GLU A 27 -30.34 1.08 -9.92
C GLU A 27 -31.15 0.96 -8.63
N LYS A 28 -31.33 -0.25 -8.11
CA LYS A 28 -32.05 -0.50 -6.83
C LYS A 28 -31.39 0.22 -5.66
N VAL A 29 -30.06 0.19 -5.57
CA VAL A 29 -29.31 0.89 -4.52
C VAL A 29 -29.47 2.40 -4.65
N LEU A 30 -29.39 2.95 -5.86
CA LEU A 30 -29.60 4.38 -6.11
C LEU A 30 -31.03 4.83 -5.78
N ASP A 31 -32.05 4.04 -6.14
CA ASP A 31 -33.45 4.35 -5.81
C ASP A 31 -33.70 4.35 -4.31
N LYS A 32 -33.10 3.40 -3.58
CA LYS A 32 -33.10 3.41 -2.11
C LYS A 32 -32.41 4.66 -1.56
N ALA A 33 -31.29 5.08 -2.15
CA ALA A 33 -30.56 6.27 -1.72
C ALA A 33 -31.42 7.54 -1.86
N PHE A 34 -32.02 7.74 -3.04
CA PHE A 34 -32.80 8.93 -3.35
C PHE A 34 -34.11 8.99 -2.56
N SER A 35 -34.77 7.85 -2.33
CA SER A 35 -35.97 7.78 -1.49
C SER A 35 -35.69 8.00 0.02
N SER A 36 -34.42 7.94 0.45
CA SER A 36 -34.04 8.11 1.86
C SER A 36 -33.81 9.56 2.29
N GLY A 37 -34.03 10.54 1.40
CA GLY A 37 -33.88 11.97 1.73
C GLY A 37 -32.43 12.41 1.92
N ILE A 38 -31.49 11.85 1.13
CA ILE A 38 -30.09 12.28 1.16
C ILE A 38 -29.90 13.57 0.36
N HIS A 39 -28.98 14.44 0.81
CA HIS A 39 -28.60 15.65 0.08
C HIS A 39 -27.40 15.43 -0.85
N ILE A 40 -26.52 14.49 -0.48
CA ILE A 40 -25.31 14.15 -1.22
C ILE A 40 -25.23 12.63 -1.39
N LEU A 41 -25.01 12.18 -2.61
CA LEU A 41 -24.66 10.82 -2.96
C LEU A 41 -23.16 10.74 -3.26
N LEU A 42 -22.45 9.82 -2.60
CA LEU A 42 -21.05 9.52 -2.88
C LEU A 42 -20.93 8.09 -3.39
N THR A 43 -20.37 7.90 -4.58
CA THR A 43 -19.94 6.58 -5.06
C THR A 43 -18.43 6.55 -5.19
N SER A 44 -17.82 5.36 -5.11
CA SER A 44 -16.39 5.19 -5.35
C SER A 44 -16.16 3.97 -6.23
N GLY A 45 -15.43 4.14 -7.34
CA GLY A 45 -15.32 3.11 -8.37
C GLY A 45 -16.44 3.20 -9.41
N GLY A 46 -16.32 2.47 -10.52
CA GLY A 46 -17.34 2.47 -11.59
C GLY A 46 -17.44 3.76 -12.41
N VAL A 47 -16.38 4.60 -12.43
CA VAL A 47 -16.38 5.95 -13.04
C VAL A 47 -15.23 6.19 -14.05
N SER A 48 -14.53 5.15 -14.48
CA SER A 48 -13.33 5.25 -15.31
C SER A 48 -13.58 5.05 -16.84
N MET A 49 -12.90 4.08 -17.46
CA MET A 49 -13.00 3.68 -18.87
C MET A 49 -13.39 2.20 -19.03
N GLY A 50 -13.78 1.52 -17.97
CA GLY A 50 -14.14 0.11 -18.01
C GLY A 50 -15.50 -0.09 -18.66
N ASP A 51 -15.65 -1.21 -19.37
CA ASP A 51 -16.89 -1.62 -20.05
C ASP A 51 -18.07 -1.82 -19.08
N ARG A 52 -17.80 -1.80 -17.77
CA ARG A 52 -18.77 -1.92 -16.67
C ARG A 52 -18.89 -0.67 -15.80
N ASP A 53 -18.46 0.50 -16.30
CA ASP A 53 -18.64 1.77 -15.57
C ASP A 53 -20.09 2.28 -15.67
N LEU A 54 -20.98 1.61 -14.92
CA LEU A 54 -22.44 1.82 -14.95
C LEU A 54 -22.90 3.07 -14.18
N VAL A 55 -22.06 3.63 -13.30
CA VAL A 55 -22.44 4.80 -12.49
C VAL A 55 -22.76 6.01 -13.38
N LYS A 56 -21.92 6.27 -14.40
CA LYS A 56 -22.08 7.40 -15.30
C LYS A 56 -23.40 7.40 -16.07
N PRO A 57 -23.77 6.33 -16.82
CA PRO A 57 -25.04 6.31 -17.53
C PRO A 57 -26.24 6.39 -16.59
N LEU A 58 -26.20 5.73 -15.43
CA LEU A 58 -27.31 5.75 -14.47
C LEU A 58 -27.56 7.13 -13.86
N LEU A 59 -26.51 7.86 -13.47
CA LEU A 59 -26.67 9.23 -12.97
C LEU A 59 -27.13 10.18 -14.07
N ASN A 60 -26.66 10.00 -15.32
CA ASN A 60 -27.09 10.82 -16.46
C ASN A 60 -28.55 10.59 -16.86
N LYS A 61 -29.11 9.38 -16.64
CA LYS A 61 -30.54 9.10 -16.82
C LYS A 61 -31.42 9.85 -15.81
N ARG A 62 -30.90 10.15 -14.62
CA ARG A 62 -31.66 10.65 -13.47
C ARG A 62 -31.45 12.15 -13.19
N GLY A 63 -30.55 12.79 -13.91
CA GLY A 63 -30.16 14.17 -13.64
C GLY A 63 -29.22 14.78 -14.68
N THR A 64 -28.59 15.87 -14.32
CA THR A 64 -27.66 16.61 -15.18
C THR A 64 -26.22 16.28 -14.80
N LEU A 65 -25.49 15.64 -15.69
CA LEU A 65 -24.05 15.41 -15.54
C LEU A 65 -23.27 16.66 -15.97
N HIS A 66 -22.55 17.30 -15.04
CA HIS A 66 -21.80 18.52 -15.33
C HIS A 66 -20.40 18.23 -15.89
N PHE A 67 -19.69 17.27 -15.28
CA PHE A 67 -18.39 16.82 -15.78
C PHE A 67 -18.12 15.38 -15.34
N ASN A 68 -17.17 14.73 -16.01
CA ASN A 68 -16.72 13.36 -15.69
C ASN A 68 -15.19 13.18 -15.73
N LYS A 69 -14.46 14.26 -15.99
CA LYS A 69 -12.99 14.28 -15.98
C LYS A 69 -12.51 15.63 -15.48
N ILE A 70 -11.42 15.61 -14.72
CA ILE A 70 -10.72 16.81 -14.26
C ILE A 70 -9.24 16.72 -14.64
N CYS A 71 -8.66 17.83 -15.07
CA CYS A 71 -7.22 17.97 -15.27
C CYS A 71 -6.52 18.12 -13.90
N MET A 72 -6.31 17.01 -13.21
CA MET A 72 -5.63 16.97 -11.92
C MET A 72 -4.92 15.63 -11.68
N LYS A 73 -4.00 15.64 -10.72
CA LYS A 73 -3.32 14.44 -10.22
C LYS A 73 -3.24 14.47 -8.69
N PRO A 74 -3.58 13.37 -8.00
CA PRO A 74 -4.42 12.26 -8.45
C PRO A 74 -5.89 12.73 -8.63
N GLY A 75 -6.74 11.97 -9.32
CA GLY A 75 -8.19 12.28 -9.37
C GLY A 75 -8.85 12.48 -10.75
N LYS A 76 -8.18 12.15 -11.86
CA LYS A 76 -8.70 12.36 -13.23
C LYS A 76 -10.18 11.94 -13.42
N PRO A 77 -10.64 10.72 -13.06
CA PRO A 77 -12.00 10.27 -13.34
C PRO A 77 -12.98 10.68 -12.21
N LEU A 78 -13.08 11.97 -11.91
CA LEU A 78 -14.09 12.51 -11.01
C LEU A 78 -15.31 12.95 -11.82
N MET A 79 -16.50 12.50 -11.40
CA MET A 79 -17.76 12.97 -11.97
C MET A 79 -18.62 13.69 -10.94
N PHE A 80 -19.41 14.65 -11.42
CA PHE A 80 -20.37 15.40 -10.65
C PHE A 80 -21.68 15.55 -11.44
N ALA A 81 -22.79 15.21 -10.80
CA ALA A 81 -24.12 15.33 -11.36
C ALA A 81 -25.11 15.90 -10.32
N GLU A 82 -26.10 16.63 -10.80
CA GLU A 82 -27.28 17.03 -10.01
C GLU A 82 -28.43 16.10 -10.34
N ILE A 83 -28.95 15.39 -9.35
CA ILE A 83 -30.09 14.47 -9.50
C ILE A 83 -31.36 15.18 -9.05
N ASN A 84 -32.42 15.08 -9.86
CA ASN A 84 -33.71 15.66 -9.54
C ASN A 84 -34.46 14.70 -8.60
N SER A 85 -34.69 15.10 -7.35
CA SER A 85 -35.59 14.34 -6.47
C SER A 85 -37.04 14.61 -6.86
N LYS A 86 -37.89 13.58 -6.88
CA LYS A 86 -39.34 13.76 -7.12
C LYS A 86 -39.95 14.43 -5.88
N PRO A 87 -40.76 15.48 -6.03
CA PRO A 87 -41.35 16.16 -4.89
C PRO A 87 -42.33 15.22 -4.18
N ALA A 88 -42.07 14.95 -2.89
CA ALA A 88 -43.12 14.57 -1.96
C ALA A 88 -43.76 15.88 -1.48
N ASP A 89 -44.99 16.15 -1.93
CA ASP A 89 -45.88 17.20 -1.45
C ASP A 89 -45.29 18.63 -1.31
N ASN A 90 -45.39 19.40 -2.41
CA ASN A 90 -45.50 20.88 -2.42
C ASN A 90 -44.50 21.75 -1.61
N VAL A 91 -43.22 21.39 -1.54
CA VAL A 91 -42.15 22.35 -1.20
C VAL A 91 -40.88 22.06 -2.01
N GLY A 92 -40.68 22.76 -3.14
CA GLY A 92 -39.40 22.86 -3.86
C GLY A 92 -38.82 21.55 -4.46
N THR A 93 -38.15 21.66 -5.59
CA THR A 93 -37.34 20.54 -6.11
C THR A 93 -36.04 20.48 -5.32
N GLU A 94 -35.94 19.62 -4.31
CA GLU A 94 -34.65 19.35 -3.66
C GLU A 94 -33.75 18.57 -4.62
N LYS A 95 -32.59 19.15 -4.95
CA LYS A 95 -31.57 18.53 -5.80
C LYS A 95 -30.62 17.73 -4.93
N ILE A 96 -30.29 16.53 -5.39
CA ILE A 96 -29.28 15.68 -4.75
C ILE A 96 -27.97 15.84 -5.50
N LEU A 97 -26.89 16.17 -4.78
CA LEU A 97 -25.56 16.29 -5.37
C LEU A 97 -24.88 14.92 -5.43
N ALA A 98 -24.62 14.40 -6.63
CA ALA A 98 -23.98 13.11 -6.82
C ALA A 98 -22.52 13.27 -7.24
N PHE A 99 -21.59 12.79 -6.41
CA PHE A 99 -20.17 12.72 -6.72
C PHE A 99 -19.75 11.27 -6.97
N GLY A 100 -19.33 10.98 -8.19
CA GLY A 100 -18.71 9.71 -8.53
C GLY A 100 -17.20 9.81 -8.38
N LEU A 101 -16.70 9.36 -7.23
CA LEU A 101 -15.29 9.45 -6.86
C LEU A 101 -14.48 8.32 -7.53
N PRO A 102 -13.21 8.57 -7.88
CA PRO A 102 -12.33 7.54 -8.42
C PRO A 102 -12.19 6.32 -7.48
N GLY A 103 -12.06 5.12 -8.05
CA GLY A 103 -11.87 3.89 -7.25
C GLY A 103 -10.52 3.77 -6.54
N ASN A 104 -9.47 4.44 -7.07
CA ASN A 104 -8.15 4.46 -6.43
C ASN A 104 -8.21 5.22 -5.08
N PRO A 105 -7.79 4.63 -3.95
CA PRO A 105 -8.02 5.20 -2.63
C PRO A 105 -7.51 6.63 -2.42
N VAL A 106 -6.32 6.95 -2.92
CA VAL A 106 -5.77 8.32 -2.79
C VAL A 106 -6.58 9.30 -3.63
N SER A 107 -6.86 8.95 -4.89
CA SER A 107 -7.69 9.78 -5.77
C SER A 107 -9.06 10.04 -5.13
N CYS A 108 -9.67 9.01 -4.55
CA CYS A 108 -10.95 9.11 -3.86
C CYS A 108 -10.91 10.14 -2.73
N LEU A 109 -9.92 10.04 -1.82
CA LEU A 109 -9.82 10.93 -0.67
C LEU A 109 -9.42 12.36 -1.06
N VAL A 110 -8.52 12.53 -2.02
CA VAL A 110 -8.14 13.84 -2.56
C VAL A 110 -9.35 14.52 -3.21
N CYS A 111 -10.12 13.81 -4.04
CA CYS A 111 -11.35 14.35 -4.61
C CYS A 111 -12.41 14.66 -3.54
N PHE A 112 -12.53 13.82 -2.51
CA PHE A 112 -13.41 14.10 -1.38
C PHE A 112 -13.04 15.43 -0.71
N HIS A 113 -11.76 15.64 -0.38
CA HIS A 113 -11.33 16.90 0.22
C HIS A 113 -11.53 18.09 -0.69
N LEU A 114 -11.19 18.00 -1.98
CA LEU A 114 -11.21 19.16 -2.87
C LEU A 114 -12.62 19.56 -3.33
N PHE A 115 -13.55 18.62 -3.46
CA PHE A 115 -14.86 18.86 -4.07
C PHE A 115 -16.03 18.59 -3.13
N VAL A 116 -15.96 17.50 -2.35
CA VAL A 116 -17.07 17.11 -1.47
C VAL A 116 -17.08 17.93 -0.19
N VAL A 117 -15.93 18.20 0.44
CA VAL A 117 -15.87 19.01 1.67
C VAL A 117 -16.42 20.43 1.46
N PRO A 118 -16.03 21.19 0.41
CA PRO A 118 -16.62 22.50 0.16
C PRO A 118 -18.12 22.43 -0.12
N ALA A 119 -18.60 21.39 -0.83
CA ALA A 119 -20.03 21.20 -1.07
C ALA A 119 -20.81 20.94 0.22
N ILE A 120 -20.29 20.09 1.11
CA ILE A 120 -20.86 19.84 2.44
C ILE A 120 -20.93 21.15 3.24
N ARG A 121 -19.83 21.91 3.29
CA ARG A 121 -19.78 23.19 4.02
C ARG A 121 -20.76 24.21 3.47
N LEU A 122 -20.88 24.30 2.14
CA LEU A 122 -21.83 25.19 1.48
C LEU A 122 -23.28 24.83 1.84
N LEU A 123 -23.63 23.55 1.77
CA LEU A 123 -24.96 23.06 2.17
C LEU A 123 -25.23 23.24 3.68
N ALA A 124 -24.19 23.19 4.51
CA ALA A 124 -24.27 23.48 5.94
C ALA A 124 -24.31 24.98 6.27
N GLY A 125 -24.32 25.87 5.26
CA GLY A 125 -24.45 27.32 5.46
C GLY A 125 -23.16 28.05 5.85
N TRP A 126 -21.99 27.46 5.59
CA TRP A 126 -20.70 28.11 5.89
C TRP A 126 -20.48 29.32 4.97
N ALA A 127 -20.17 30.48 5.57
CA ALA A 127 -19.84 31.70 4.82
C ALA A 127 -18.58 31.52 3.94
N ASN A 128 -17.60 30.73 4.42
CA ASN A 128 -16.43 30.34 3.64
C ASN A 128 -16.30 28.81 3.60
N PRO A 129 -16.75 28.15 2.52
CA PRO A 129 -16.69 26.69 2.41
C PRO A 129 -15.31 26.16 2.02
N HIS A 130 -14.41 27.04 1.56
CA HIS A 130 -13.10 26.63 1.06
C HIS A 130 -12.18 26.16 2.19
N HIS A 131 -11.26 25.26 1.86
CA HIS A 131 -10.17 24.93 2.78
C HIS A 131 -9.23 26.11 2.98
N LEU A 132 -8.62 26.15 4.17
CA LEU A 132 -7.53 27.07 4.46
C LEU A 132 -6.38 26.78 3.49
N ARG A 133 -5.92 27.84 2.80
CA ARG A 133 -4.71 27.81 1.97
C ARG A 133 -3.62 28.64 2.63
N VAL A 134 -2.44 28.07 2.71
CA VAL A 134 -1.23 28.71 3.26
C VAL A 134 -0.07 28.52 2.30
N GLN A 135 0.99 29.30 2.47
CA GLN A 135 2.27 29.02 1.84
C GLN A 135 3.14 28.18 2.78
N ALA A 136 3.81 27.17 2.23
CA ALA A 136 4.80 26.39 2.97
C ALA A 136 6.07 26.19 2.14
N ARG A 137 7.23 26.26 2.81
CA ARG A 137 8.54 26.05 2.19
C ARG A 137 8.85 24.56 2.08
N LEU A 138 9.23 24.11 0.89
CA LEU A 138 9.58 22.71 0.66
C LEU A 138 10.88 22.33 1.37
N GLN A 139 10.89 21.22 2.12
CA GLN A 139 12.10 20.69 2.76
C GLN A 139 12.94 19.80 1.84
N GLN A 140 12.33 19.29 0.76
CA GLN A 140 12.97 18.46 -0.25
C GLN A 140 12.55 18.91 -1.64
N PRO A 141 13.37 18.66 -2.67
CA PRO A 141 12.97 18.93 -4.03
C PRO A 141 11.81 18.02 -4.45
N ILE A 142 10.88 18.55 -5.25
CA ILE A 142 9.73 17.78 -5.77
C ILE A 142 9.66 17.92 -7.28
N LYS A 143 9.61 16.78 -7.97
CA LYS A 143 9.40 16.71 -9.43
C LYS A 143 7.92 16.86 -9.73
N THR A 144 7.55 17.86 -10.52
CA THR A 144 6.17 18.05 -10.93
C THR A 144 5.79 17.16 -12.12
N ASP A 145 4.50 16.92 -12.28
CA ASP A 145 3.95 16.30 -13.48
C ASP A 145 4.01 17.27 -14.67
N PRO A 146 4.34 16.80 -15.88
CA PRO A 146 4.42 17.67 -17.06
C PRO A 146 3.06 18.10 -17.62
N ILE A 147 1.97 17.42 -17.27
CA ILE A 147 0.67 17.61 -17.93
C ILE A 147 -0.39 18.11 -16.95
N ARG A 148 -0.40 17.60 -15.72
CA ARG A 148 -1.50 17.84 -14.78
C ARG A 148 -1.03 18.52 -13.51
N PRO A 149 -1.71 19.56 -13.02
CA PRO A 149 -1.47 20.07 -11.68
C PRO A 149 -1.61 18.95 -10.66
N GLU A 150 -0.67 18.88 -9.72
CA GLU A 150 -0.58 17.81 -8.74
C GLU A 150 -0.92 18.30 -7.33
N PHE A 151 -1.88 17.63 -6.69
CA PHE A 151 -2.21 17.74 -5.28
C PHE A 151 -1.35 16.72 -4.51
N HIS A 152 -0.12 17.16 -4.23
CA HIS A 152 0.92 16.33 -3.64
C HIS A 152 0.72 16.23 -2.14
N ARG A 153 0.62 15.02 -1.59
CA ARG A 153 0.39 14.83 -0.15
C ARG A 153 1.63 15.20 0.64
N ALA A 154 1.45 16.03 1.64
CA ALA A 154 2.51 16.49 2.51
C ALA A 154 2.10 16.53 3.98
N THR A 155 3.10 16.47 4.85
CA THR A 155 3.00 16.91 6.23
C THR A 155 3.55 18.33 6.30
N ILE A 156 2.73 19.28 6.71
CA ILE A 156 3.18 20.64 7.04
C ILE A 156 3.29 20.82 8.55
N ARG A 157 4.26 21.63 8.97
CA ARG A 157 4.46 22.03 10.36
C ARG A 157 4.88 23.49 10.42
N TRP A 158 4.52 24.18 11.49
CA TRP A 158 5.07 25.50 11.78
C TRP A 158 6.50 25.36 12.31
N ASN A 159 7.43 26.17 11.80
CA ASN A 159 8.79 26.25 12.27
C ASN A 159 9.14 27.70 12.62
N THR A 160 9.94 27.92 13.67
CA THR A 160 10.44 29.24 14.06
C THR A 160 11.44 29.78 13.02
N ASN A 161 12.05 28.90 12.23
CA ASN A 161 12.80 29.25 11.03
C ASN A 161 12.44 28.27 9.90
N ASP A 162 11.75 28.76 8.88
CA ASP A 162 11.31 27.97 7.73
C ASP A 162 12.45 27.61 6.75
N GLY A 163 13.67 28.13 6.98
CA GLY A 163 14.83 28.02 6.10
C GLY A 163 15.24 29.35 5.45
N SER A 164 14.42 30.41 5.59
CA SER A 164 14.74 31.77 5.13
C SER A 164 15.21 32.72 6.22
N GLY A 165 15.30 32.25 7.46
CA GLY A 165 15.56 33.10 8.63
C GLY A 165 14.30 33.66 9.29
N ASN A 166 13.10 33.33 8.79
CA ASN A 166 11.81 33.77 9.33
C ASN A 166 10.94 32.58 9.75
N PRO A 167 10.01 32.75 10.70
CA PRO A 167 9.05 31.71 11.05
C PRO A 167 8.05 31.48 9.91
N GLY A 168 7.64 30.23 9.70
CA GLY A 168 6.70 29.87 8.65
C GLY A 168 6.41 28.37 8.58
N PHE A 169 5.46 28.00 7.72
CA PHE A 169 5.19 26.59 7.45
C PHE A 169 6.29 25.98 6.60
N VAL A 170 6.71 24.78 6.97
CA VAL A 170 7.56 23.91 6.15
C VAL A 170 6.78 22.68 5.74
N ALA A 171 7.07 22.15 4.56
CA ALA A 171 6.35 21.03 3.96
C ALA A 171 7.29 19.87 3.62
N GLU A 172 6.90 18.67 4.07
CA GLU A 172 7.54 17.41 3.73
C GLU A 172 6.61 16.50 2.94
N SER A 173 7.07 16.02 1.79
CA SER A 173 6.40 14.99 0.99
C SER A 173 6.21 13.69 1.78
N THR A 174 5.06 13.04 1.61
CA THR A 174 4.79 11.69 2.17
C THR A 174 5.43 10.54 1.37
N GLY A 175 6.41 10.86 0.51
CA GLY A 175 7.13 9.92 -0.34
C GLY A 175 6.41 9.66 -1.67
N HIS A 176 6.35 8.40 -2.11
CA HIS A 176 5.76 8.04 -3.40
C HIS A 176 4.26 8.38 -3.49
N GLN A 177 3.90 9.07 -4.57
CA GLN A 177 2.57 9.67 -4.77
C GLN A 177 1.62 8.88 -5.68
N ILE A 178 1.86 7.59 -5.92
CA ILE A 178 0.99 6.74 -6.74
C ILE A 178 -0.44 6.72 -6.17
N SER A 179 -1.44 6.85 -7.03
CA SER A 179 -2.85 7.01 -6.61
C SER A 179 -3.48 5.79 -5.91
N SER A 180 -2.93 4.59 -6.10
CA SER A 180 -3.35 3.37 -5.37
C SER A 180 -2.68 3.25 -3.99
N ARG A 181 -1.59 3.99 -3.74
CA ARG A 181 -0.81 3.91 -2.50
C ARG A 181 -1.44 4.76 -1.40
N LEU A 182 -2.44 4.21 -0.71
CA LEU A 182 -3.12 4.88 0.40
C LEU A 182 -2.15 5.32 1.52
N LEU A 183 -1.00 4.64 1.68
CA LEU A 183 0.07 5.06 2.62
C LEU A 183 0.57 6.49 2.37
N SER A 184 0.44 7.04 1.17
CA SER A 184 0.77 8.45 0.90
C SER A 184 -0.18 9.44 1.59
N MET A 185 -1.37 9.00 2.03
CA MET A 185 -2.28 9.79 2.87
C MET A 185 -1.96 9.64 4.36
N LYS A 186 -1.13 8.65 4.76
CA LYS A 186 -0.76 8.47 6.17
C LYS A 186 0.01 9.70 6.62
N SER A 187 -0.48 10.34 7.69
CA SER A 187 0.08 11.57 8.26
C SER A 187 0.02 12.81 7.35
N ALA A 188 -0.61 12.72 6.17
CA ALA A 188 -0.83 13.87 5.32
C ALA A 188 -1.88 14.78 5.99
N ASN A 189 -1.45 15.97 6.42
CA ASN A 189 -2.32 17.03 6.91
C ASN A 189 -2.54 18.12 5.85
N ALA A 190 -1.89 18.01 4.69
CA ALA A 190 -1.95 19.01 3.64
C ALA A 190 -1.78 18.42 2.22
N LEU A 191 -2.26 19.18 1.24
CA LEU A 191 -2.07 18.94 -0.20
C LEU A 191 -1.33 20.13 -0.80
N LEU A 192 -0.11 19.94 -1.28
CA LEU A 192 0.63 20.97 -2.03
C LEU A 192 0.00 21.15 -3.40
N GLU A 193 -0.20 22.39 -3.83
CA GLU A 193 -0.72 22.75 -5.15
C GLU A 193 0.47 22.94 -6.12
N LEU A 194 0.89 21.87 -6.79
CA LEU A 194 2.05 21.87 -7.68
C LEU A 194 1.62 22.10 -9.14
N PRO A 195 2.30 23.00 -9.88
CA PRO A 195 1.94 23.31 -11.26
C PRO A 195 2.38 22.21 -12.24
N ALA A 196 1.70 22.14 -13.39
CA ALA A 196 1.99 21.19 -14.48
C ALA A 196 3.19 21.62 -15.33
N THR A 197 4.40 21.64 -14.77
CA THR A 197 5.59 22.13 -15.47
C THR A 197 6.54 21.02 -15.91
N GLY A 198 6.45 19.83 -15.29
CA GLY A 198 7.43 18.76 -15.47
C GLY A 198 8.81 19.10 -14.90
N ASN A 199 8.97 20.24 -14.22
CA ASN A 199 10.24 20.70 -13.68
C ASN A 199 10.46 20.21 -12.25
N LEU A 200 11.72 20.23 -11.81
CA LEU A 200 12.04 20.02 -10.41
C LEU A 200 11.85 21.35 -9.67
N ILE A 201 11.02 21.38 -8.64
CA ILE A 201 10.97 22.51 -7.70
C ILE A 201 12.01 22.22 -6.61
N PRO A 202 13.05 23.04 -6.44
CA PRO A 202 14.07 22.82 -5.42
C PRO A 202 13.52 22.91 -3.99
N ALA A 203 14.23 22.29 -3.04
CA ALA A 203 14.02 22.58 -1.62
C ALA A 203 14.26 24.08 -1.35
N GLY A 204 13.56 24.61 -0.36
CA GLY A 204 13.62 26.02 -0.01
C GLY A 204 12.65 26.91 -0.79
N ILE A 205 11.92 26.40 -1.79
CA ILE A 205 10.89 27.18 -2.50
C ILE A 205 9.54 27.07 -1.77
N SER A 206 8.83 28.18 -1.66
CA SER A 206 7.47 28.22 -1.10
C SER A 206 6.43 27.85 -2.15
N VAL A 207 5.49 27.00 -1.78
CA VAL A 207 4.35 26.60 -2.62
C VAL A 207 3.04 26.80 -1.88
N TRP A 208 1.95 26.94 -2.61
CA TRP A 208 0.61 26.95 -2.03
C TRP A 208 0.23 25.56 -1.53
N VAL A 209 -0.46 25.53 -0.39
CA VAL A 209 -0.85 24.31 0.30
C VAL A 209 -2.27 24.42 0.81
N ILE A 210 -3.07 23.41 0.53
CA ILE A 210 -4.40 23.21 1.09
C ILE A 210 -4.27 22.40 2.39
N VAL A 211 -4.74 22.96 3.49
CA VAL A 211 -4.80 22.28 4.79
C VAL A 211 -6.03 21.38 4.83
N ILE A 212 -5.84 20.08 5.07
CA ILE A 212 -6.93 19.06 5.02
C ILE A 212 -7.23 18.39 6.36
N SER A 213 -6.44 18.67 7.41
CA SER A 213 -6.72 18.25 8.78
C SER A 213 -6.54 19.41 9.76
N ASP A 214 -7.03 19.25 10.99
CA ASP A 214 -6.90 20.27 12.01
C ASP A 214 -5.41 20.53 12.36
N LEU A 215 -5.03 21.82 12.36
CA LEU A 215 -3.68 22.27 12.71
C LEU A 215 -3.53 22.49 14.22
N SER A 216 -4.62 22.56 14.99
CA SER A 216 -4.60 22.68 16.45
C SER A 216 -3.86 21.51 17.13
N SER A 217 -3.77 20.37 16.44
CA SER A 217 -3.08 19.16 16.88
C SER A 217 -1.61 19.08 16.44
N ALA A 218 -1.10 20.09 15.72
CA ALA A 218 0.29 20.08 15.24
C ALA A 218 1.26 20.39 16.40
N VAL A 219 2.05 19.39 16.79
CA VAL A 219 3.10 19.52 17.80
C VAL A 219 4.11 20.57 17.36
N VAL A 220 4.19 21.66 18.13
CA VAL A 220 5.27 22.66 18.02
C VAL A 220 6.56 21.94 18.38
N ALA A 221 7.46 21.79 17.41
CA ALA A 221 8.78 21.23 17.66
C ALA A 221 9.64 22.31 18.32
N GLU A 222 9.72 22.30 19.65
CA GLU A 222 10.75 23.06 20.35
C GLU A 222 12.10 22.34 20.19
N ASN A 223 13.02 22.97 19.48
CA ASN A 223 14.43 22.61 19.49
C ASN A 223 15.03 23.03 20.84
N GLY A 224 15.07 22.10 21.79
CA GLY A 224 15.77 22.25 23.07
C GLY A 224 17.02 21.38 23.14
N VAL A 225 18.19 21.99 23.00
CA VAL A 225 19.48 21.40 23.40
C VAL A 225 19.50 21.28 24.92
N SER A 226 19.66 20.09 25.49
CA SER A 226 20.17 19.95 26.85
C SER A 226 20.99 18.68 27.02
N ASP A 227 22.25 18.92 27.36
CA ASP A 227 23.28 17.99 27.82
C ASP A 227 22.91 17.46 29.22
N SER A 228 22.95 16.14 29.46
CA SER A 228 23.25 15.49 30.76
C SER A 228 23.16 13.96 30.67
N PRO A 229 24.06 13.19 31.32
CA PRO A 229 24.10 11.72 31.27
C PRO A 229 23.10 11.06 32.25
N PRO A 230 22.74 9.77 32.07
CA PRO A 230 21.70 9.14 32.85
C PRO A 230 22.20 8.63 34.21
N LEU A 231 21.55 9.09 35.28
CA LEU A 231 21.65 8.53 36.63
C LEU A 231 20.70 7.32 36.77
N GLN A 232 21.24 6.24 37.33
CA GLN A 232 20.49 5.05 37.75
C GLN A 232 19.77 5.30 39.08
N HIS A 233 18.49 4.89 39.15
CA HIS A 233 17.78 4.26 40.27
C HIS A 233 16.32 4.17 39.82
N GLY A 234 15.62 3.04 39.85
CA GLY A 234 15.32 2.23 41.02
C GLY A 234 13.82 1.92 40.90
N LYS A 235 13.46 0.64 40.89
CA LYS A 235 12.10 0.12 40.67
C LYS A 235 11.10 0.74 41.65
N SER A 236 9.93 1.15 41.15
CA SER A 236 8.68 0.98 41.91
C SER A 236 7.52 0.70 40.97
N SER A 237 6.79 -0.34 41.34
CA SER A 237 5.74 -1.01 40.60
C SER A 237 4.39 -0.30 40.76
N THR A 238 3.71 -0.09 39.64
CA THR A 238 2.25 0.07 39.62
C THR A 238 1.70 -0.84 38.52
N LYS A 239 1.05 -1.92 38.97
CA LYS A 239 0.32 -2.89 38.15
C LYS A 239 -0.91 -2.20 37.55
N THR A 240 -0.95 -2.10 36.22
CA THR A 240 -2.20 -1.98 35.48
C THR A 240 -2.14 -2.97 34.31
N THR A 241 -2.98 -3.99 34.43
CA THR A 241 -3.31 -5.08 33.50
C THR A 241 -2.85 -4.88 32.05
N SER A 242 -1.73 -5.53 31.69
CA SER A 242 -1.27 -5.71 30.33
C SER A 242 -1.95 -6.93 29.70
N ASP A 243 -2.78 -6.69 28.69
CA ASP A 243 -3.21 -7.72 27.75
C ASP A 243 -1.97 -8.14 26.93
N GLY A 244 -1.51 -9.38 27.13
CA GLY A 244 -0.26 -9.89 26.57
C GLY A 244 -0.34 -10.11 25.06
N LEU A 245 0.27 -9.23 24.27
CA LEU A 245 0.79 -9.60 22.96
C LEU A 245 2.22 -10.10 23.14
N GLU A 246 2.41 -11.42 23.09
CA GLU A 246 3.73 -11.99 22.81
C GLU A 246 4.23 -11.41 21.49
N GLN A 247 5.27 -10.56 21.54
CA GLN A 247 6.01 -10.16 20.36
C GLN A 247 6.88 -11.34 19.93
N THR A 248 6.37 -12.14 18.99
CA THR A 248 7.15 -13.25 18.44
C THR A 248 8.23 -12.69 17.51
N GLU A 249 9.49 -12.85 17.91
CA GLU A 249 10.68 -12.52 17.12
C GLU A 249 10.76 -13.43 15.88
N PHE A 250 11.21 -12.91 14.73
CA PHE A 250 11.40 -13.71 13.50
C PHE A 250 12.87 -14.09 13.32
N ARG A 251 13.13 -15.36 13.01
CA ARG A 251 14.46 -15.93 12.81
C ARG A 251 14.82 -15.91 11.33
N VAL A 252 15.87 -15.15 11.01
CA VAL A 252 16.36 -14.96 9.65
C VAL A 252 17.69 -15.70 9.46
N ALA A 253 17.86 -16.36 8.32
CA ALA A 253 19.14 -16.92 7.91
C ALA A 253 19.60 -16.33 6.56
N VAL A 254 20.91 -16.15 6.42
CA VAL A 254 21.53 -15.58 5.21
C VAL A 254 22.50 -16.59 4.62
N LEU A 255 22.27 -17.00 3.37
CA LEU A 255 23.12 -17.92 2.62
C LEU A 255 23.84 -17.18 1.50
N THR A 256 25.15 -16.98 1.62
CA THR A 256 25.95 -16.49 0.51
C THR A 256 26.26 -17.65 -0.44
N VAL A 257 25.92 -17.51 -1.72
CA VAL A 257 26.20 -18.49 -2.76
C VAL A 257 27.26 -17.91 -3.70
N SER A 258 28.47 -18.45 -3.63
CA SER A 258 29.58 -18.01 -4.47
C SER A 258 30.75 -19.01 -4.42
N ASP A 259 31.17 -19.49 -5.59
CA ASP A 259 32.38 -20.32 -5.73
C ASP A 259 33.65 -19.64 -5.18
N THR A 260 33.82 -18.32 -5.37
CA THR A 260 35.02 -17.59 -4.93
C THR A 260 35.04 -17.35 -3.42
N VAL A 261 33.89 -17.10 -2.81
CA VAL A 261 33.80 -16.95 -1.35
C VAL A 261 33.92 -18.31 -0.67
N ALA A 262 33.27 -19.35 -1.20
CA ALA A 262 33.32 -20.70 -0.64
C ALA A 262 34.72 -21.33 -0.71
N SER A 263 35.52 -21.00 -1.72
CA SER A 263 36.92 -21.42 -1.83
C SER A 263 37.89 -20.57 -1.01
N GLY A 264 37.42 -19.49 -0.37
CA GLY A 264 38.23 -18.56 0.42
C GLY A 264 39.06 -17.57 -0.41
N VAL A 265 38.86 -17.51 -1.72
CA VAL A 265 39.61 -16.63 -2.64
C VAL A 265 39.08 -15.20 -2.61
N GLY A 266 37.78 -15.00 -2.38
CA GLY A 266 37.12 -13.69 -2.34
C GLY A 266 36.43 -13.40 -1.00
N PRO A 267 36.38 -12.14 -0.55
CA PRO A 267 35.66 -11.78 0.68
C PRO A 267 34.15 -11.77 0.47
N ASP A 268 33.39 -12.26 1.46
CA ASP A 268 31.93 -12.07 1.48
C ASP A 268 31.59 -10.62 1.82
N ARG A 269 31.10 -9.87 0.82
CA ARG A 269 30.63 -8.49 1.00
C ARG A 269 29.12 -8.40 1.16
N SER A 270 28.38 -9.38 0.65
CA SER A 270 26.93 -9.33 0.56
C SER A 270 26.29 -9.88 1.82
N GLY A 271 26.88 -10.91 2.44
CA GLY A 271 26.44 -11.47 3.72
C GLY A 271 26.38 -10.42 4.83
N PRO A 272 27.50 -9.72 5.15
CA PRO A 272 27.49 -8.67 6.16
C PRO A 272 26.53 -7.53 5.86
N ARG A 273 26.35 -7.19 4.58
CA ARG A 273 25.39 -6.17 4.14
C ARG A 273 23.95 -6.60 4.36
N ALA A 274 23.60 -7.84 4.03
CA ALA A 274 22.28 -8.41 4.30
C ALA A 274 21.97 -8.38 5.81
N VAL A 275 22.93 -8.77 6.66
CA VAL A 275 22.79 -8.70 8.12
C VAL A 275 22.52 -7.28 8.58
N SER A 276 23.32 -6.32 8.11
CA SER A 276 23.14 -4.90 8.46
C SER A 276 21.76 -4.39 8.09
N VAL A 277 21.24 -4.75 6.91
CA VAL A 277 19.92 -4.32 6.41
C VAL A 277 18.78 -4.99 7.19
N VAL A 278 18.88 -6.29 7.48
CA VAL A 278 17.89 -6.99 8.30
C VAL A 278 17.84 -6.43 9.71
N ASN A 279 19.00 -6.22 10.34
CA ASN A 279 19.08 -5.70 11.71
C ASN A 279 18.59 -4.25 11.80
N SER A 280 18.98 -3.38 10.85
CA SER A 280 18.49 -1.98 10.81
C SER A 280 16.99 -1.89 10.53
N SER A 281 16.41 -2.92 9.93
CA SER A 281 14.98 -3.04 9.64
C SER A 281 14.23 -3.95 10.61
N SER A 282 14.86 -4.40 11.70
CA SER A 282 14.32 -5.42 12.60
C SER A 282 12.94 -5.04 13.15
N GLU A 283 12.77 -3.82 13.64
CA GLU A 283 11.47 -3.32 14.14
C GLU A 283 10.37 -3.37 13.07
N LYS A 284 10.71 -2.95 11.84
CA LYS A 284 9.80 -2.96 10.69
C LYS A 284 9.46 -4.38 10.25
N LEU A 285 10.37 -5.33 10.45
CA LEU A 285 10.17 -6.75 10.18
C LEU A 285 9.50 -7.51 11.32
N GLY A 286 9.19 -6.85 12.45
CA GLY A 286 8.54 -7.50 13.60
C GLY A 286 9.53 -8.15 14.57
N GLY A 287 10.69 -7.52 14.78
CA GLY A 287 11.76 -8.05 15.61
C GLY A 287 12.65 -9.05 14.87
N ALA A 288 12.72 -9.04 13.54
CA ALA A 288 13.50 -10.03 12.82
C ALA A 288 14.99 -9.95 13.20
N LYS A 289 15.62 -11.10 13.44
CA LYS A 289 17.04 -11.21 13.81
C LYS A 289 17.73 -12.26 12.95
N VAL A 290 18.92 -11.91 12.45
CA VAL A 290 19.76 -12.90 11.78
C VAL A 290 20.38 -13.81 12.82
N VAL A 291 20.03 -15.10 12.77
CA VAL A 291 20.48 -16.11 13.74
C VAL A 291 21.48 -17.11 13.15
N SER A 292 21.58 -17.17 11.82
CA SER A 292 22.47 -18.10 11.12
C SER A 292 22.98 -17.48 9.81
N MET A 293 24.23 -17.76 9.49
CA MET A 293 24.83 -17.46 8.19
C MET A 293 25.64 -18.66 7.72
N ALA A 294 25.66 -18.86 6.40
CA ALA A 294 26.53 -19.86 5.78
C ALA A 294 26.96 -19.39 4.40
N VAL A 295 28.06 -19.99 3.91
CA VAL A 295 28.57 -19.81 2.56
C VAL A 295 28.60 -21.17 1.88
N VAL A 296 28.11 -21.26 0.65
CA VAL A 296 28.21 -22.46 -0.20
C VAL A 296 28.68 -22.07 -1.60
N PRO A 297 29.37 -22.98 -2.32
CA PRO A 297 29.63 -22.77 -3.74
C PRO A 297 28.34 -22.86 -4.56
N ASP A 298 28.41 -22.46 -5.81
CA ASP A 298 27.30 -22.52 -6.76
C ASP A 298 27.06 -24.00 -7.19
N ASP A 299 26.44 -24.76 -6.29
CA ASP A 299 26.14 -26.17 -6.42
C ASP A 299 24.73 -26.46 -5.92
N VAL A 300 23.92 -27.07 -6.79
CA VAL A 300 22.50 -27.34 -6.51
C VAL A 300 22.33 -28.16 -5.24
N GLY A 301 23.12 -29.23 -5.06
CA GLY A 301 23.01 -30.11 -3.91
C GLY A 301 23.33 -29.41 -2.59
N LYS A 302 24.41 -28.62 -2.55
CA LYS A 302 24.83 -27.88 -1.36
C LYS A 302 23.84 -26.77 -0.99
N ILE A 303 23.32 -26.03 -1.97
CA ILE A 303 22.31 -24.99 -1.74
C ILE A 303 21.04 -25.65 -1.18
N LYS A 304 20.52 -26.69 -1.83
CA LYS A 304 19.33 -27.43 -1.38
C LYS A 304 19.49 -27.95 0.04
N GLY A 305 20.62 -28.58 0.36
CA GLY A 305 20.87 -29.13 1.69
C GLY A 305 20.85 -28.07 2.79
N VAL A 306 21.31 -26.85 2.52
CA VAL A 306 21.20 -25.72 3.47
C VAL A 306 19.77 -25.23 3.59
N LEU A 307 19.08 -25.01 2.47
CA LEU A 307 17.70 -24.52 2.47
C LEU A 307 16.75 -25.50 3.20
N GLN A 308 16.89 -26.79 2.97
CA GLN A 308 16.10 -27.83 3.62
C GLN A 308 16.38 -27.89 5.12
N ARG A 309 17.66 -27.95 5.53
CA ARG A 309 18.02 -27.96 6.96
C ARG A 309 17.48 -26.74 7.70
N TRP A 310 17.66 -25.55 7.12
CA TRP A 310 17.20 -24.30 7.76
C TRP A 310 15.69 -24.18 7.83
N SER A 311 14.97 -24.75 6.86
CA SER A 311 13.51 -24.72 6.86
C SER A 311 12.92 -25.81 7.78
N ASP A 312 13.39 -27.04 7.64
CA ASP A 312 12.74 -28.22 8.21
C ASP A 312 13.24 -28.57 9.62
N ILE A 313 14.51 -28.29 9.92
CA ILE A 313 15.16 -28.68 11.17
C ILE A 313 15.36 -27.46 12.06
N ASP A 314 16.03 -26.43 11.53
CA ASP A 314 16.40 -25.27 12.34
C ASP A 314 15.24 -24.30 12.53
N GLY A 315 14.16 -24.41 11.74
CA GLY A 315 12.92 -23.64 11.89
C GLY A 315 13.11 -22.14 11.67
N MET A 316 13.73 -21.74 10.55
CA MET A 316 13.87 -20.34 10.16
C MET A 316 12.54 -19.79 9.61
N ASP A 317 12.21 -18.55 9.93
CA ASP A 317 11.02 -17.89 9.38
C ASP A 317 11.33 -17.30 7.98
N LEU A 318 12.55 -16.83 7.76
CA LEU A 318 13.02 -16.23 6.50
C LEU A 318 14.43 -16.70 6.15
N ILE A 319 14.64 -17.12 4.90
CA ILE A 319 15.96 -17.41 4.33
C ILE A 319 16.20 -16.47 3.15
N LEU A 320 17.32 -15.76 3.19
CA LEU A 320 17.81 -14.93 2.10
C LEU A 320 19.05 -15.58 1.49
N THR A 321 19.00 -15.95 0.21
CA THR A 321 20.22 -16.34 -0.50
C THR A 321 20.80 -15.14 -1.22
N LEU A 322 22.12 -15.05 -1.33
CA LEU A 322 22.82 -13.93 -1.95
C LEU A 322 23.75 -14.46 -3.04
N GLY A 323 23.45 -14.18 -4.31
CA GLY A 323 24.26 -14.63 -5.44
C GLY A 323 23.67 -15.81 -6.22
N GLY A 324 24.36 -16.21 -7.28
CA GLY A 324 24.00 -17.34 -8.13
C GLY A 324 22.72 -17.18 -8.96
N THR A 325 22.25 -15.94 -9.19
CA THR A 325 21.01 -15.62 -9.95
C THR A 325 21.27 -15.10 -11.37
N GLY A 326 22.53 -15.03 -11.81
CA GLY A 326 22.90 -14.55 -13.15
C GLY A 326 22.68 -15.56 -14.27
N PHE A 327 23.26 -15.31 -15.45
CA PHE A 327 23.13 -16.18 -16.63
C PHE A 327 24.34 -17.10 -16.84
N THR A 328 25.34 -17.10 -15.95
CA THR A 328 26.52 -17.95 -16.14
C THR A 328 26.15 -19.41 -15.90
N PRO A 329 26.90 -20.38 -16.48
CA PRO A 329 26.66 -21.80 -16.23
C PRO A 329 26.81 -22.22 -14.76
N ARG A 330 27.46 -21.38 -13.94
CA ARG A 330 27.60 -21.60 -12.51
C ARG A 330 26.40 -21.06 -11.74
N ASP A 331 25.71 -20.04 -12.21
CA ASP A 331 24.54 -19.49 -11.51
C ASP A 331 23.40 -20.52 -11.43
N VAL A 332 23.20 -21.18 -10.28
CA VAL A 332 22.21 -22.27 -10.11
C VAL A 332 21.29 -22.08 -8.89
N THR A 333 21.32 -20.91 -8.26
CA THR A 333 20.55 -20.64 -7.03
C THR A 333 19.03 -20.70 -7.25
N PRO A 334 18.47 -20.16 -8.34
CA PRO A 334 17.04 -20.29 -8.63
C PRO A 334 16.60 -21.75 -8.84
N GLU A 335 17.40 -22.55 -9.55
CA GLU A 335 17.14 -23.97 -9.80
C GLU A 335 17.09 -24.74 -8.48
N ALA A 336 18.09 -24.56 -7.62
CA ALA A 336 18.14 -25.17 -6.30
C ALA A 336 16.94 -24.77 -5.42
N THR A 337 16.53 -23.50 -5.51
CA THR A 337 15.40 -22.97 -4.72
C THR A 337 14.06 -23.52 -5.20
N LYS A 338 13.84 -23.58 -6.52
CA LYS A 338 12.62 -24.13 -7.11
C LYS A 338 12.41 -25.60 -6.79
N GLU A 339 13.48 -26.36 -6.61
CA GLU A 339 13.40 -27.77 -6.22
C GLU A 339 13.04 -28.00 -4.74
N VAL A 340 13.08 -26.96 -3.88
CA VAL A 340 12.79 -27.10 -2.43
C VAL A 340 11.52 -26.41 -1.97
N ILE A 341 11.08 -25.38 -2.70
CA ILE A 341 9.83 -24.66 -2.38
C ILE A 341 8.61 -25.48 -2.76
N GLU A 342 7.58 -25.42 -1.93
CA GLU A 342 6.28 -26.06 -2.15
C GLU A 342 5.30 -25.10 -2.84
N LYS A 343 5.49 -23.79 -2.63
CA LYS A 343 4.62 -22.74 -3.17
C LYS A 343 5.43 -21.54 -3.63
N GLU A 344 5.33 -21.18 -4.90
CA GLU A 344 6.01 -20.01 -5.44
C GLU A 344 5.37 -18.70 -4.97
N THR A 345 6.20 -17.65 -4.83
CA THR A 345 5.76 -16.29 -4.50
C THR A 345 6.19 -15.29 -5.58
N PRO A 346 5.65 -15.38 -6.81
CA PRO A 346 6.09 -14.56 -7.94
C PRO A 346 5.86 -13.06 -7.74
N GLY A 347 4.89 -12.67 -6.90
CA GLY A 347 4.65 -11.26 -6.57
C GLY A 347 5.83 -10.57 -5.89
N LEU A 348 6.62 -11.29 -5.07
CA LEU A 348 7.84 -10.73 -4.46
C LEU A 348 8.91 -10.47 -5.51
N LEU A 349 9.07 -11.40 -6.46
CA LEU A 349 10.01 -11.27 -7.57
C LEU A 349 9.64 -10.12 -8.49
N TYR A 350 8.35 -9.94 -8.79
CA TYR A 350 7.86 -8.82 -9.58
C TYR A 350 8.24 -7.47 -8.94
N VAL A 351 8.00 -7.31 -7.64
CA VAL A 351 8.33 -6.07 -6.92
C VAL A 351 9.84 -5.84 -6.88
N MET A 352 10.64 -6.87 -6.57
CA MET A 352 12.10 -6.78 -6.62
C MET A 352 12.59 -6.33 -8.00
N MET A 353 12.10 -6.98 -9.06
CA MET A 353 12.47 -6.65 -10.44
C MET A 353 12.06 -5.23 -10.82
N GLN A 354 10.83 -4.82 -10.48
CA GLN A 354 10.31 -3.49 -10.78
C GLN A 354 11.13 -2.39 -10.10
N GLU A 355 11.52 -2.57 -8.84
CA GLU A 355 12.33 -1.58 -8.11
C GLU A 355 13.78 -1.58 -8.59
N SER A 356 14.39 -2.76 -8.81
CA SER A 356 15.76 -2.85 -9.32
C SER A 356 15.92 -2.26 -10.73
N LEU A 357 14.90 -2.38 -11.60
CA LEU A 357 14.92 -1.77 -12.94
C LEU A 357 14.93 -0.24 -12.93
N LYS A 358 14.50 0.41 -11.83
CA LYS A 358 14.63 1.86 -11.67
C LYS A 358 16.06 2.28 -11.40
N VAL A 359 16.86 1.38 -10.83
CA VAL A 359 18.28 1.61 -10.49
C VAL A 359 19.17 1.24 -11.66
N THR A 360 18.95 0.08 -12.27
CA THR A 360 19.77 -0.41 -13.38
C THR A 360 18.97 -1.25 -14.37
N PRO A 361 19.13 -1.01 -15.69
CA PRO A 361 18.50 -1.86 -16.70
C PRO A 361 18.99 -3.30 -16.63
N PHE A 362 20.21 -3.56 -16.12
CA PHE A 362 20.77 -4.91 -16.02
C PHE A 362 20.04 -5.80 -15.00
N ALA A 363 19.17 -5.25 -14.17
CA ALA A 363 18.33 -6.03 -13.25
C ALA A 363 17.49 -7.08 -13.98
N MET A 364 17.11 -6.82 -15.25
CA MET A 364 16.38 -7.78 -16.10
C MET A 364 17.09 -9.13 -16.31
N LEU A 365 18.40 -9.19 -16.03
CA LEU A 365 19.21 -10.40 -16.18
C LEU A 365 19.17 -11.31 -14.94
N SER A 366 18.46 -10.92 -13.87
CA SER A 366 18.32 -11.78 -12.70
C SER A 366 17.26 -12.85 -12.91
N ARG A 367 17.61 -14.10 -12.62
CA ARG A 367 16.70 -15.27 -12.64
C ARG A 367 16.17 -15.66 -11.26
N SER A 368 16.23 -14.75 -10.27
CA SER A 368 15.80 -15.00 -8.88
C SER A 368 14.51 -15.82 -8.77
N ALA A 369 14.47 -16.75 -7.81
CA ALA A 369 13.26 -17.42 -7.37
C ALA A 369 12.89 -17.02 -5.93
N ALA A 370 11.61 -17.16 -5.58
CA ALA A 370 11.12 -16.97 -4.24
C ALA A 370 9.91 -17.88 -4.01
N GLY A 371 9.82 -18.44 -2.80
CA GLY A 371 8.73 -19.33 -2.45
C GLY A 371 8.74 -19.75 -0.99
N ILE A 372 7.77 -20.57 -0.63
CA ILE A 372 7.53 -21.04 0.73
C ILE A 372 7.83 -22.54 0.77
N ARG A 373 8.50 -22.97 1.84
CA ARG A 373 8.70 -24.36 2.22
C ARG A 373 8.25 -24.52 3.67
N GLY A 374 7.22 -25.32 3.93
CA GLY A 374 6.63 -25.43 5.27
C GLY A 374 6.23 -24.05 5.82
N SER A 375 6.89 -23.64 6.91
CA SER A 375 6.68 -22.32 7.55
C SER A 375 7.77 -21.29 7.25
N THR A 376 8.61 -21.55 6.25
CA THR A 376 9.78 -20.74 5.91
C THR A 376 9.60 -20.03 4.57
N LEU A 377 9.81 -18.72 4.53
CA LEU A 377 9.90 -17.95 3.29
C LEU A 377 11.34 -17.95 2.77
N ILE A 378 11.56 -18.29 1.51
CA ILE A 378 12.88 -18.32 0.86
C ILE A 378 12.88 -17.31 -0.28
N ILE A 379 13.88 -16.42 -0.33
CA ILE A 379 14.01 -15.38 -1.36
C ILE A 379 15.44 -15.33 -1.90
N ASN A 380 15.62 -15.44 -3.21
CA ASN A 380 16.92 -15.30 -3.85
C ASN A 380 17.22 -13.84 -4.19
N MET A 381 18.22 -13.28 -3.51
CA MET A 381 18.72 -11.93 -3.74
C MET A 381 19.97 -11.94 -4.64
N PRO A 382 20.21 -10.85 -5.39
CA PRO A 382 21.44 -10.71 -6.17
C PRO A 382 22.70 -10.75 -5.30
N GLY A 383 23.83 -11.14 -5.89
CA GLY A 383 25.12 -11.22 -5.19
C GLY A 383 25.80 -9.87 -4.95
N ASN A 384 25.20 -8.75 -5.37
CA ASN A 384 25.73 -7.40 -5.18
C ASN A 384 25.21 -6.79 -3.85
N PRO A 385 26.07 -6.29 -2.95
CA PRO A 385 25.65 -5.75 -1.65
C PRO A 385 24.63 -4.61 -1.73
N ASN A 386 24.72 -3.74 -2.74
CA ASN A 386 23.77 -2.65 -2.93
C ASN A 386 22.41 -3.18 -3.39
N ALA A 387 22.41 -4.11 -4.36
CA ALA A 387 21.20 -4.74 -4.85
C ALA A 387 20.46 -5.51 -3.73
N VAL A 388 21.19 -6.13 -2.79
CA VAL A 388 20.57 -6.76 -1.60
C VAL A 388 19.80 -5.73 -0.77
N ALA A 389 20.38 -4.55 -0.52
CA ALA A 389 19.72 -3.50 0.24
C ALA A 389 18.48 -2.97 -0.49
N GLU A 390 18.60 -2.74 -1.80
CA GLU A 390 17.50 -2.28 -2.66
C GLU A 390 16.34 -3.29 -2.71
N CYS A 391 16.64 -4.59 -2.92
CA CYS A 391 15.63 -5.64 -2.95
C CYS A 391 14.96 -5.80 -1.57
N MET A 392 15.74 -5.73 -0.49
CA MET A 392 15.16 -5.76 0.86
C MET A 392 14.23 -4.57 1.09
N GLU A 393 14.66 -3.35 0.77
CA GLU A 393 13.85 -2.13 0.90
C GLU A 393 12.54 -2.21 0.11
N ALA A 394 12.59 -2.76 -1.11
CA ALA A 394 11.42 -3.01 -1.94
C ALA A 394 10.41 -3.95 -1.26
N LEU A 395 10.89 -4.97 -0.56
CA LEU A 395 10.05 -5.99 0.09
C LEU A 395 9.59 -5.63 1.51
N LEU A 396 10.31 -4.75 2.22
CA LEU A 396 10.02 -4.36 3.60
C LEU A 396 8.53 -4.07 3.89
N PRO A 397 7.77 -3.36 3.03
CA PRO A 397 6.38 -3.02 3.31
C PRO A 397 5.46 -4.24 3.48
N ALA A 398 5.77 -5.36 2.82
CA ALA A 398 4.95 -6.57 2.82
C ALA A 398 5.54 -7.70 3.68
N LEU A 399 6.86 -7.71 3.89
CA LEU A 399 7.57 -8.86 4.44
C LEU A 399 7.11 -9.24 5.86
N LYS A 400 6.87 -8.25 6.75
CA LYS A 400 6.32 -8.52 8.10
C LYS A 400 4.96 -9.24 8.05
N HIS A 401 4.09 -8.84 7.14
CA HIS A 401 2.77 -9.45 7.03
C HIS A 401 2.87 -10.86 6.45
N ALA A 402 3.71 -11.05 5.43
CA ALA A 402 3.98 -12.37 4.84
C ALA A 402 4.49 -13.36 5.89
N LEU A 403 5.48 -12.98 6.70
CA LEU A 403 6.03 -13.85 7.76
C LEU A 403 4.98 -14.20 8.82
N LYS A 404 4.13 -13.24 9.23
CA LYS A 404 3.00 -13.53 10.13
C LYS A 404 1.99 -14.50 9.54
N GLN A 405 1.68 -14.35 8.26
CA GLN A 405 0.70 -15.20 7.58
C GLN A 405 1.21 -16.63 7.41
N ILE A 406 2.50 -16.80 7.10
CA ILE A 406 3.14 -18.12 6.97
C ILE A 406 3.22 -18.84 8.33
N LYS A 407 3.42 -18.10 9.42
CA LYS A 407 3.49 -18.64 10.80
C LYS A 407 2.11 -19.01 11.39
N GLY A 408 1.02 -18.68 10.68
CA GLY A 408 -0.37 -18.92 11.11
C GLY A 408 -0.98 -17.71 11.84
N ASP A 409 -2.11 -17.20 11.33
CA ASP A 409 -2.93 -16.18 12.01
C ASP A 409 -4.06 -16.85 12.82
N LYS A 410 -4.59 -16.17 13.84
CA LYS A 410 -5.61 -16.68 14.79
C LYS A 410 -6.89 -17.26 14.14
N ARG A 411 -7.08 -17.07 12.83
CA ARG A 411 -8.21 -17.58 12.04
C ARG A 411 -8.14 -19.09 11.77
N GLU A 412 -6.96 -19.71 11.89
CA GLU A 412 -6.80 -21.18 11.77
C GLU A 412 -7.44 -21.95 12.95
N LYS A 413 -7.90 -21.25 14.00
CA LYS A 413 -8.64 -21.86 15.12
C LYS A 413 -10.15 -22.02 14.86
N HIS A 414 -10.66 -21.69 13.68
CA HIS A 414 -12.06 -21.91 13.33
C HIS A 414 -12.26 -23.36 12.85
N PRO A 415 -13.21 -24.14 13.38
CA PRO A 415 -13.35 -25.59 13.14
C PRO A 415 -13.72 -26.00 11.68
N ARG A 416 -13.77 -25.04 10.75
CA ARG A 416 -14.00 -25.27 9.31
C ARG A 416 -12.79 -24.89 8.43
N HIS A 417 -11.69 -24.43 9.03
CA HIS A 417 -10.51 -23.99 8.29
C HIS A 417 -9.46 -25.11 8.28
N ILE A 418 -9.02 -25.52 7.08
CA ILE A 418 -7.89 -26.43 6.92
C ILE A 418 -6.60 -25.60 6.97
N PRO A 419 -5.62 -25.93 7.82
CA PRO A 419 -4.34 -25.21 7.91
C PRO A 419 -3.67 -25.10 6.54
N HIS A 420 -3.06 -23.95 6.23
CA HIS A 420 -2.50 -23.73 4.89
C HIS A 420 -1.36 -24.69 4.51
N GLY A 421 -0.67 -25.28 5.51
CA GLY A 421 0.35 -26.32 5.29
C GLY A 421 -0.21 -27.71 4.96
N GLU A 422 -1.50 -27.96 5.20
CA GLU A 422 -2.18 -29.23 4.90
C GLU A 422 -3.10 -29.11 3.68
N ALA A 423 -3.29 -27.90 3.17
CA ALA A 423 -4.10 -27.68 1.97
C ALA A 423 -3.35 -28.21 0.74
N ALA A 424 -3.86 -29.30 0.16
CA ALA A 424 -3.35 -29.82 -1.10
C ALA A 424 -3.30 -28.67 -2.14
N PRO A 425 -2.20 -28.52 -2.91
CA PRO A 425 -2.08 -27.47 -3.91
C PRO A 425 -3.17 -27.67 -4.96
N VAL A 426 -4.21 -26.84 -4.91
CA VAL A 426 -5.24 -26.82 -5.95
C VAL A 426 -4.83 -25.76 -6.95
N ASP A 427 -4.38 -26.19 -8.13
CA ASP A 427 -4.27 -25.30 -9.27
C ASP A 427 -5.68 -24.88 -9.71
N THR A 428 -6.12 -23.75 -9.16
CA THR A 428 -7.41 -23.11 -9.47
C THR A 428 -7.50 -22.68 -10.94
N TRP A 429 -6.36 -22.48 -11.61
CA TRP A 429 -6.31 -22.15 -13.02
C TRP A 429 -6.61 -23.35 -13.90
N GLU A 430 -6.03 -24.51 -13.61
CA GLU A 430 -6.28 -25.72 -14.41
C GLU A 430 -7.71 -26.23 -14.25
N ARG A 431 -8.31 -26.05 -13.06
CA ARG A 431 -9.72 -26.38 -12.82
C ARG A 431 -10.66 -25.44 -13.58
N SER A 432 -10.38 -24.13 -13.55
CA SER A 432 -11.14 -23.11 -14.30
C SER A 432 -11.00 -23.28 -15.81
N TYR A 433 -9.79 -23.61 -16.28
CA TYR A 433 -9.52 -23.92 -17.68
C TYR A 433 -10.29 -25.17 -18.13
N LYS A 434 -10.22 -26.27 -17.38
CA LYS A 434 -10.96 -27.52 -17.68
C LYS A 434 -12.48 -27.35 -17.64
N LEU A 435 -12.99 -26.45 -16.80
CA LEU A 435 -14.41 -26.05 -16.75
C LEU A 435 -14.82 -25.22 -17.98
N ALA A 436 -13.96 -24.30 -18.42
CA ALA A 436 -14.21 -23.47 -19.58
C ALA A 436 -14.02 -24.20 -20.93
N SER A 437 -13.16 -25.23 -20.96
CA SER A 437 -12.79 -25.95 -22.18
C SER A 437 -13.57 -27.25 -22.42
N ARG A 438 -14.45 -27.66 -21.49
CA ARG A 438 -15.37 -28.78 -21.71
C ARG A 438 -16.65 -28.28 -22.37
N ASN A 439 -16.76 -28.45 -23.69
CA ASN A 439 -18.05 -28.60 -24.36
C ASN A 439 -18.68 -29.93 -23.92
N ALA A 440 -19.47 -29.91 -22.85
CA ALA A 440 -20.25 -31.05 -22.42
C ALA A 440 -21.68 -30.59 -22.13
N MET A 441 -22.62 -31.25 -22.80
CA MET A 441 -24.07 -31.10 -22.70
C MET A 441 -24.56 -30.88 -21.27
N GLU A 442 -25.54 -29.98 -21.14
CA GLU A 442 -26.34 -29.77 -19.94
C GLU A 442 -26.89 -31.10 -19.40
N PRO A 443 -26.70 -31.43 -18.11
CA PRO A 443 -27.56 -32.36 -17.43
C PRO A 443 -28.86 -31.63 -17.05
N SER A 444 -29.96 -32.24 -17.42
CA SER A 444 -31.33 -31.81 -17.16
C SER A 444 -31.57 -31.38 -15.72
N CYS A 445 -32.17 -30.19 -15.59
CA CYS A 445 -32.83 -29.73 -14.38
C CYS A 445 -33.92 -30.73 -13.98
N SER A 446 -33.86 -31.26 -12.76
CA SER A 446 -34.99 -31.95 -12.13
C SER A 446 -35.46 -31.13 -10.93
N CYS A 447 -36.55 -30.41 -11.13
CA CYS A 447 -37.45 -30.03 -10.04
C CYS A 447 -38.18 -31.30 -9.59
N SER A 448 -38.19 -31.62 -8.29
CA SER A 448 -39.29 -32.29 -7.54
C SER A 448 -38.85 -32.62 -6.11
N HIS A 449 -39.27 -31.80 -5.12
CA HIS A 449 -40.14 -32.15 -3.98
C HIS A 449 -40.05 -31.13 -2.85
#